data_AF-A0A8J9RQA2-F1
#
_entry.id   AF-A0A8J9RQA2-F1
#
_cell.length_a   1.000
_cell.length_b   1.000
_cell.length_c   1.000
_cell.angle_alpha   90.00
_cell.angle_beta   90.00
_cell.angle_gamma   90.00
#
_symmetry.space_group_name_H-M   'P 1'
#
loop_
_entity.id
_entity.type
_entity.pdbx_description
1 polymer ?
#
loop_
_entity_poly.entity_id
_entity_poly.type
_entity_poly.pdbx_seq_one_letter_code
_entity_poly.pdbx_strand_id
1 'polypeptide(L)'
;MAARVFGEKKASMTAPSGPLNILKADWFAKHRQQRPAVAAVFFEREAVTGDPAQWARVLAGLEAVRQATRPRGARVMLVIVSQPDSPPGDLPEERLAALTRQAALDRRHVAASIF
;
A
#
# COMPACT_ATOMS: atom_id res chain seq x y z
N MET A 1 -13.80 -11.41 -53.83
CA MET A 1 -12.97 -11.25 -52.63
C MET A 1 -13.62 -10.18 -51.75
N ALA A 2 -14.21 -10.53 -50.62
CA ALA A 2 -14.78 -9.55 -49.68
C ALA A 2 -13.68 -9.07 -48.74
N ALA A 3 -13.31 -7.80 -48.83
CA ALA A 3 -12.36 -7.17 -47.93
C ALA A 3 -12.98 -7.06 -46.53
N ARG A 4 -12.28 -7.58 -45.51
CA ARG A 4 -12.65 -7.41 -44.11
C ARG A 4 -12.45 -5.94 -43.75
N VAL A 5 -13.55 -5.22 -43.54
CA VAL A 5 -13.56 -3.87 -42.97
C VAL A 5 -13.14 -4.01 -41.51
N PHE A 6 -11.87 -3.72 -41.22
CA PHE A 6 -11.44 -3.50 -39.85
C PHE A 6 -12.00 -2.15 -39.42
N GLY A 7 -12.94 -2.17 -38.49
CA GLY A 7 -13.46 -0.95 -37.85
C GLY A 7 -12.32 -0.12 -37.27
N GLU A 8 -12.52 1.20 -37.25
CA GLU A 8 -11.53 2.18 -36.82
C GLU A 8 -10.84 1.73 -35.53
N LYS A 9 -9.50 1.62 -35.58
CA LYS A 9 -8.70 1.41 -34.37
C LYS A 9 -8.98 2.59 -33.45
N LYS A 10 -9.76 2.34 -32.39
CA LYS A 10 -9.99 3.29 -31.30
C LYS A 10 -8.63 3.87 -30.90
N ALA A 11 -8.46 5.17 -31.14
CA ALA A 11 -7.26 5.90 -30.75
C ALA A 11 -6.96 5.55 -29.30
N SER A 12 -5.70 5.18 -29.02
CA SER A 12 -5.22 4.96 -27.67
C SER A 12 -5.29 6.30 -26.95
N MET A 13 -6.45 6.56 -26.33
CA MET A 13 -6.61 7.67 -25.41
C MET A 13 -5.65 7.43 -24.26
N THR A 14 -4.56 8.19 -24.25
CA THR A 14 -3.80 8.53 -23.05
C THR A 14 -4.81 8.71 -21.92
N ALA A 15 -4.59 8.00 -20.81
CA ALA A 15 -5.57 7.81 -19.74
C ALA A 15 -6.31 9.12 -19.38
N PRO A 16 -7.65 9.10 -19.26
CA PRO A 16 -8.41 10.32 -19.03
C PRO A 16 -8.14 10.89 -17.64
N SER A 17 -8.13 12.21 -17.57
CA SER A 17 -8.09 13.08 -16.39
C SER A 17 -9.37 12.98 -15.52
N GLY A 18 -9.88 11.77 -15.31
CA GLY A 18 -11.00 11.53 -14.40
C GLY A 18 -10.59 11.81 -12.95
N PRO A 19 -11.56 12.00 -12.03
CA PRO A 19 -11.25 12.10 -10.61
C PRO A 19 -10.34 10.93 -10.23
N LEU A 20 -9.22 11.22 -9.55
CA LEU A 20 -8.06 10.33 -9.37
C LEU A 20 -8.37 8.91 -8.85
N ASN A 21 -9.62 8.67 -8.42
CA ASN A 21 -10.06 7.48 -7.72
C ASN A 21 -11.25 6.75 -8.38
N ILE A 22 -11.69 7.13 -9.59
CA ILE A 22 -12.78 6.43 -10.30
C ILE A 22 -12.21 5.61 -11.46
N LEU A 23 -12.31 4.29 -11.36
CA LEU A 23 -11.95 3.36 -12.42
C LEU A 23 -13.19 3.07 -13.30
N LYS A 24 -12.97 2.89 -14.61
CA LYS A 24 -14.02 2.38 -15.50
C LYS A 24 -14.42 0.96 -15.08
N ALA A 25 -15.70 0.63 -15.23
CA ALA A 25 -16.24 -0.67 -14.79
C ALA A 25 -15.50 -1.89 -15.39
N ASP A 26 -14.98 -1.76 -16.61
CA ASP A 26 -14.24 -2.82 -17.32
C ASP A 26 -12.73 -2.78 -17.09
N TRP A 27 -12.23 -1.85 -16.27
CA TRP A 27 -10.80 -1.62 -16.08
C TRP A 27 -10.10 -2.85 -15.49
N PHE A 28 -10.69 -3.50 -14.47
CA PHE A 28 -10.14 -4.73 -13.89
C PHE A 28 -10.09 -5.90 -14.87
N ALA A 29 -11.08 -6.00 -15.77
CA ALA A 29 -11.11 -7.05 -16.78
C ALA A 29 -10.01 -6.85 -17.85
N LYS A 30 -9.66 -5.59 -18.14
CA LYS A 30 -8.58 -5.19 -19.08
C LYS A 30 -7.19 -5.26 -18.45
N HIS A 31 -7.08 -4.96 -17.15
CA HIS A 31 -5.80 -4.92 -16.43
C HIS A 31 -5.72 -6.06 -15.41
N ARG A 32 -5.94 -7.31 -15.84
CA ARG A 32 -5.99 -8.48 -14.94
C ARG A 32 -4.70 -8.71 -14.12
N GLN A 33 -3.58 -8.14 -14.56
CA GLN A 33 -2.29 -8.13 -13.86
C GLN A 33 -2.10 -6.92 -12.93
N GLN A 34 -2.91 -5.86 -13.05
CA GLN A 34 -2.90 -4.69 -12.16
C GLN A 34 -4.04 -4.80 -11.15
N ARG A 35 -3.97 -5.82 -10.28
CA ARG A 35 -4.92 -5.95 -9.17
C ARG A 35 -4.59 -4.90 -8.12
N PRO A 36 -5.50 -3.96 -7.77
CA PRO A 36 -5.30 -3.07 -6.64
C PRO A 36 -5.43 -3.90 -5.37
N ALA A 37 -4.33 -4.50 -4.97
CA ALA A 37 -4.23 -5.23 -3.72
C ALA A 37 -3.40 -4.38 -2.76
N VAL A 38 -3.87 -4.25 -1.53
CA VAL A 38 -3.15 -3.62 -0.44
C VAL A 38 -2.98 -4.66 0.67
N ALA A 39 -1.75 -4.89 1.11
CA ALA A 39 -1.46 -5.63 2.33
C ALA A 39 -1.41 -4.64 3.50
N ALA A 40 -2.39 -4.72 4.41
CA ALA A 40 -2.36 -3.98 5.65
C ALA A 40 -1.54 -4.75 6.69
N VAL A 41 -0.56 -4.11 7.30
CA VAL A 41 0.28 -4.66 8.37
C VAL A 41 -0.02 -3.93 9.65
N PHE A 42 -0.34 -4.67 10.70
CA PHE A 42 -0.68 -4.12 12.00
C PHE A 42 0.47 -4.38 12.97
N PHE A 43 0.93 -3.33 13.63
CA PHE A 43 1.85 -3.46 14.77
C PHE A 43 1.28 -2.70 15.95
N GLU A 44 1.39 -3.30 17.14
CA GLU A 44 1.16 -2.61 18.39
C GLU A 44 2.15 -1.46 18.55
N ARG A 45 1.69 -0.34 19.10
CA ARG A 45 2.51 0.85 19.33
C ARG A 45 3.73 0.51 20.18
N GLU A 46 3.56 -0.35 21.17
CA GLU A 46 4.57 -0.82 22.11
C GLU A 46 5.69 -1.57 21.36
N ALA A 47 5.38 -2.35 20.33
CA ALA A 47 6.39 -3.03 19.54
C ALA A 47 7.25 -2.06 18.69
N VAL A 48 6.69 -0.89 18.34
CA VAL A 48 7.37 0.15 17.57
C VAL A 48 8.19 1.08 18.46
N THR A 49 7.70 1.41 19.65
CA THR A 49 8.36 2.30 20.60
C THR A 49 9.19 1.57 21.66
N GLY A 50 9.06 0.24 21.72
CA GLY A 50 9.67 -0.60 22.74
C GLY A 50 11.17 -0.83 22.56
N ASP A 51 11.64 -1.92 23.15
CA ASP A 51 13.07 -2.25 23.19
C ASP A 51 13.66 -2.52 21.78
N PRO A 52 15.00 -2.49 21.64
CA PRO A 52 15.64 -2.73 20.35
C PRO A 52 15.32 -4.08 19.70
N ALA A 53 15.01 -5.12 20.48
CA ALA A 53 14.68 -6.44 19.95
C ALA A 53 13.26 -6.48 19.38
N GLN A 54 12.29 -5.87 20.05
CA GLN A 54 10.93 -5.68 19.54
C GLN A 54 10.95 -4.87 18.24
N TRP A 55 11.68 -3.77 18.25
CA TRP A 55 11.86 -2.93 17.08
C TRP A 55 12.49 -3.69 15.89
N ALA A 56 13.53 -4.49 16.14
CA ALA A 56 14.15 -5.31 15.09
C ALA A 56 13.15 -6.31 14.47
N ARG A 57 12.26 -6.90 15.28
CA ARG A 57 11.21 -7.81 14.79
C ARG A 57 10.20 -7.07 13.91
N VAL A 58 9.81 -5.85 14.27
CA VAL A 58 8.93 -5.01 13.44
C VAL A 58 9.53 -4.78 12.06
N LEU A 59 10.80 -4.35 12.01
CA LEU A 59 11.49 -4.12 10.74
C LEU A 59 11.64 -5.40 9.89
N ALA A 60 11.97 -6.53 10.53
CA ALA A 60 12.08 -7.81 9.85
C ALA A 60 10.73 -8.30 9.28
N GLY A 61 9.65 -8.18 10.06
CA GLY A 61 8.30 -8.52 9.62
C GLY A 61 7.84 -7.64 8.46
N LEU A 62 8.11 -6.34 8.53
CA LEU A 62 7.78 -5.39 7.47
C LEU A 62 8.54 -5.68 6.18
N GLU A 63 9.82 -6.07 6.26
CA GLU A 63 10.61 -6.52 5.12
C GLU A 63 10.04 -7.80 4.50
N ALA A 64 9.67 -8.78 5.32
CA ALA A 64 9.07 -10.03 4.85
C ALA A 64 7.77 -9.77 4.07
N VAL A 65 6.89 -8.89 4.58
CA VAL A 65 5.67 -8.49 3.87
C VAL A 65 6.00 -7.77 2.56
N ARG A 66 6.97 -6.86 2.56
CA ARG A 66 7.40 -6.15 1.34
C ARG A 66 7.89 -7.13 0.27
N GLN A 67 8.72 -8.10 0.65
CA GLN A 67 9.22 -9.14 -0.26
C GLN A 67 8.08 -10.01 -0.82
N ALA A 68 7.12 -10.39 0.02
CA ALA A 68 5.98 -11.21 -0.40
C ALA A 68 4.99 -10.48 -1.33
N THR A 69 4.83 -9.17 -1.15
CA THR A 69 3.86 -8.33 -1.90
C THR A 69 4.42 -7.81 -3.22
N ARG A 70 5.74 -7.53 -3.29
CA ARG A 70 6.42 -7.01 -4.48
C ARG A 70 6.14 -7.77 -5.79
N PRO A 71 6.30 -9.11 -5.87
CA PRO A 71 6.07 -9.83 -7.13
C PRO A 71 4.59 -9.85 -7.55
N ARG A 72 3.67 -9.52 -6.63
CA ARG A 72 2.21 -9.52 -6.84
C ARG A 72 1.67 -8.13 -7.21
N GLY A 73 2.53 -7.11 -7.27
CA GLY A 73 2.12 -5.72 -7.53
C GLY A 73 1.24 -5.11 -6.44
N ALA A 74 1.19 -5.73 -5.25
CA ALA A 74 0.40 -5.23 -4.13
C ALA A 74 1.14 -4.08 -3.43
N ARG A 75 0.39 -3.08 -2.98
CA ARG A 75 0.90 -2.00 -2.11
C ARG A 75 0.88 -2.46 -0.65
N VAL A 76 1.68 -1.83 0.19
CA VAL A 76 1.66 -2.07 1.64
C VAL A 76 1.05 -0.83 2.33
N MET A 77 0.25 -1.06 3.36
CA MET A 77 -0.25 -0.04 4.27
C MET A 77 0.13 -0.44 5.68
N LEU A 78 0.61 0.52 6.46
CA LEU A 78 1.05 0.28 7.83
C LEU A 78 0.03 0.86 8.80
N VAL A 79 -0.41 0.05 9.75
CA VAL A 79 -1.34 0.45 10.80
C VAL A 79 -0.66 0.27 12.15
N ILE A 80 -0.56 1.35 12.91
CA ILE A 80 -0.04 1.36 14.27
C ILE A 80 -1.23 1.36 15.21
N VAL A 81 -1.39 0.27 15.94
CA VAL A 81 -2.51 0.05 16.85
C VAL A 81 -2.11 0.57 18.22
N SER A 82 -2.91 1.51 18.74
CA SER A 82 -2.75 2.05 20.10
C SER A 82 -3.84 1.48 21.00
N GLN A 83 -3.50 1.21 22.27
CA GLN A 83 -4.51 0.85 23.27
C GLN A 83 -5.46 2.03 23.57
N PRO A 84 -6.72 1.76 23.93
CA PRO A 84 -7.73 2.80 24.21
C PRO A 84 -7.30 3.82 25.26
N ASP A 85 -6.56 3.37 26.27
CA ASP A 85 -6.11 4.18 27.40
C ASP A 85 -4.76 4.88 27.15
N SER A 86 -4.10 4.58 26.02
CA SER A 86 -2.87 5.26 25.66
C SER A 86 -3.21 6.56 24.94
N PRO A 87 -2.60 7.70 25.31
CA PRO A 87 -2.80 8.93 24.56
C PRO A 87 -2.40 8.68 23.09
N PRO A 88 -3.14 9.26 22.12
CA PRO A 88 -2.74 9.28 20.72
C PRO A 88 -1.46 10.12 20.60
N GLY A 89 -0.34 9.54 20.96
CA GLY A 89 0.97 10.16 20.89
C GLY A 89 1.61 9.81 19.57
N ASP A 90 2.07 10.84 18.87
CA ASP A 90 2.83 10.68 17.64
C ASP A 90 4.01 9.73 17.86
N LEU A 91 4.26 8.87 16.85
CA LEU A 91 5.48 8.08 16.83
C LEU A 91 6.69 9.00 16.64
N PRO A 92 7.84 8.68 17.25
CA PRO A 92 9.06 9.42 16.99
C PRO A 92 9.37 9.46 15.49
N GLU A 93 9.77 10.62 14.98
CA GLU A 93 10.00 10.84 13.55
C GLU A 93 11.02 9.85 12.97
N GLU A 94 12.05 9.50 13.74
CA GLU A 94 13.04 8.49 13.37
C GLU A 94 12.41 7.12 13.11
N ARG A 95 11.46 6.70 13.97
CA ARG A 95 10.75 5.42 13.83
C ARG A 95 9.89 5.43 12.57
N LEU A 96 9.17 6.53 12.33
CA LEU A 96 8.38 6.71 11.12
C LEU A 96 9.25 6.70 9.85
N ALA A 97 10.38 7.39 9.86
CA ALA A 97 11.34 7.41 8.75
C ALA A 97 11.92 6.01 8.47
N ALA A 98 12.22 5.24 9.52
CA ALA A 98 12.72 3.88 9.36
C ALA A 98 11.64 2.93 8.81
N LEU A 99 10.40 2.99 9.30
CA LEU A 99 9.28 2.17 8.82
C LEU A 99 8.97 2.45 7.35
N THR A 100 8.85 3.74 6.99
CA THR A 100 8.58 4.18 5.61
C THR A 100 9.69 3.75 4.66
N ARG A 101 10.96 3.94 5.05
CA ARG A 101 12.11 3.47 4.27
C ARG A 101 12.10 1.96 4.10
N GLN A 102 11.89 1.20 5.19
CA GLN A 102 11.92 -0.26 5.16
C GLN A 102 10.84 -0.83 4.24
N ALA A 103 9.64 -0.26 4.28
CA ALA A 103 8.51 -0.71 3.48
C ALA A 103 8.46 -0.08 2.07
N ALA A 104 9.37 0.85 1.75
CA ALA A 104 9.31 1.69 0.55
C ALA A 104 7.94 2.40 0.41
N LEU A 105 7.46 2.98 1.51
CA LEU A 105 6.18 3.66 1.62
C LEU A 105 6.34 5.18 1.69
N ASP A 106 5.38 5.88 1.10
CA ASP A 106 5.11 7.28 1.43
C ASP A 106 4.37 7.35 2.78
N ARG A 107 4.65 8.40 3.57
CA ARG A 107 4.08 8.64 4.91
C ARG A 107 2.56 8.59 4.94
N ARG A 108 1.88 8.96 3.84
CA ARG A 108 0.41 8.88 3.73
C ARG A 108 -0.18 7.47 3.85
N HIS A 109 0.65 6.42 3.79
CA HIS A 109 0.22 5.03 3.94
C HIS A 109 0.48 4.48 5.35
N VAL A 110 0.85 5.35 6.30
CA VAL A 110 0.95 5.02 7.73
C VAL A 110 -0.25 5.61 8.45
N ALA A 111 -1.03 4.77 9.13
CA ALA A 111 -2.19 5.18 9.90
C ALA A 111 -2.01 4.81 11.38
N ALA A 112 -2.37 5.74 12.28
CA ALA A 112 -2.58 5.43 13.68
C ALA A 112 -4.06 5.08 13.89
N SER A 113 -4.33 4.00 14.61
CA SER A 113 -5.69 3.55 14.90
C SER A 113 -5.81 3.09 16.34
N ILE A 114 -6.95 3.39 16.96
CA ILE A 114 -7.34 2.87 18.28
C ILE A 114 -8.34 1.75 17.99
N PHE A 115 -8.10 0.55 18.52
CA PHE A 115 -8.97 -0.62 18.40
C PHE A 115 -9.54 -1.03 19.75
#